data_AF-A0A7V3L592-F1
#
_entry.id   AF-A0A7V3L592-F1
#
_cell.length_a   1.000
_cell.length_b   1.000
_cell.length_c   1.000
_cell.angle_alpha   90.00
_cell.angle_beta   90.00
_cell.angle_gamma   90.00
#
_symmetry.space_group_name_H-M   'P 1'
#
loop_
_entity.id
_entity.type
_entity.pdbx_description
1 polymer ?
#
loop_
_entity_poly.entity_id
_entity_poly.type
_entity_poly.pdbx_seq_one_letter_code
_entity_poly.pdbx_strand_id
1 'polypeptide(L)'
;MNNSLQFKGKFIIQGVVHCVTGLHIGGNTEGFEIGGVDNPVMRDPLTDQPYIPGSSLKGKLRHLLEWKLGKIELHPNHEETYGPHWCGECPACVIFGPASDERQIREKAGPTRLTVRDAFLTEESANMLQQWLGEGMFTEVKTENALDRVTSAANPRPMERVPAGAEFGFTLIFDVYRDEDPKLLKELFSAMAMLEDSALGGSGSRGHGQVELRNIRAEWRSLGYYTNGEKPKPINAVQNKRIKEIVSGFQESDWKVQ
;
A
#
# COMPACT_ATOMS: atom_id res chain seq x y z
N MET A 1 7.72 -32.49 6.98
CA MET A 1 7.39 -31.66 5.80
C MET A 1 8.66 -30.97 5.36
N ASN A 2 9.00 -31.09 4.08
CA ASN A 2 10.28 -30.61 3.56
C ASN A 2 10.28 -29.07 3.61
N ASN A 3 11.05 -28.50 4.54
CA ASN A 3 11.06 -27.06 4.83
C ASN A 3 11.96 -26.27 3.85
N SER A 4 12.15 -26.80 2.64
CA SER A 4 13.06 -26.22 1.64
C SER A 4 12.41 -25.01 0.98
N LEU A 5 12.99 -23.83 1.20
CA LEU A 5 12.62 -22.61 0.50
C LEU A 5 13.17 -22.68 -0.92
N GLN A 6 12.29 -22.77 -1.92
CA GLN A 6 12.65 -22.74 -3.33
C GLN A 6 11.75 -21.75 -4.07
N PHE A 7 12.33 -20.80 -4.80
CA PHE A 7 11.54 -19.87 -5.60
C PHE A 7 10.79 -20.62 -6.70
N LYS A 8 9.45 -20.50 -6.71
CA LYS A 8 8.55 -21.16 -7.66
C LYS A 8 8.07 -20.21 -8.76
N GLY A 9 8.09 -18.91 -8.47
CA GLY A 9 7.55 -17.86 -9.32
C GLY A 9 6.88 -16.80 -8.46
N LYS A 10 6.09 -15.95 -9.11
CA LYS A 10 5.50 -14.78 -8.47
C LYS A 10 4.21 -14.34 -9.12
N PHE A 11 3.27 -13.88 -8.30
CA PHE A 11 2.09 -13.16 -8.75
C PHE A 11 2.43 -11.69 -8.91
N ILE A 12 2.07 -11.11 -10.05
CA ILE A 12 2.09 -9.66 -10.30
C ILE A 12 0.66 -9.19 -10.18
N ILE A 13 0.37 -8.31 -9.22
CA ILE A 13 -0.97 -7.75 -8.99
C ILE A 13 -0.87 -6.25 -9.24
N GLN A 14 -1.67 -5.75 -10.16
CA GLN A 14 -1.65 -4.35 -10.59
C GLN A 14 -3.05 -3.77 -10.54
N GLY A 15 -3.14 -2.45 -10.43
CA GLY A 15 -4.40 -1.73 -10.47
C GLY A 15 -4.20 -0.25 -10.25
N VAL A 16 -5.27 0.43 -9.89
CA VAL A 16 -5.29 1.87 -9.64
C VAL A 16 -5.79 2.14 -8.23
N VAL A 17 -5.11 3.03 -7.51
CA VAL A 17 -5.62 3.68 -6.30
C VAL A 17 -6.33 4.95 -6.75
N HIS A 18 -7.66 4.96 -6.63
CA HIS A 18 -8.48 6.13 -6.88
C HIS A 18 -8.74 6.89 -5.58
N CYS A 19 -8.40 8.17 -5.54
CA CYS A 19 -8.60 9.03 -4.38
C CYS A 19 -10.06 9.51 -4.31
N VAL A 20 -10.90 8.86 -3.49
CA VAL A 20 -12.30 9.29 -3.29
C VAL A 20 -12.36 10.66 -2.60
N THR A 21 -11.42 10.89 -1.67
CA THR A 21 -11.18 12.19 -1.02
C THR A 21 -9.75 12.63 -1.26
N GLY A 22 -9.44 13.90 -0.99
CA GLY A 22 -8.07 14.39 -1.12
C GLY A 22 -7.07 13.57 -0.29
N LEU A 23 -5.91 13.29 -0.87
CA LEU A 23 -4.88 12.42 -0.29
C LEU A 23 -3.68 13.25 0.15
N HIS A 24 -3.26 13.08 1.41
CA HIS A 24 -2.02 13.67 1.92
C HIS A 24 -1.08 12.56 2.37
N ILE A 25 0.06 12.43 1.67
CA ILE A 25 1.19 11.63 2.11
C ILE A 25 2.32 12.61 2.37
N GLY A 26 2.65 12.82 3.64
CA GLY A 26 3.64 13.82 4.05
C GLY A 26 5.01 13.55 3.43
N GLY A 27 5.55 14.56 2.78
CA GLY A 27 6.95 14.62 2.36
C GLY A 27 7.85 15.17 3.46
N ASN A 28 9.16 15.05 3.28
CA ASN A 28 10.11 15.78 4.13
C ASN A 28 10.06 17.26 3.77
N THR A 29 10.06 18.13 4.79
CA THR A 29 10.16 19.59 4.65
C THR A 29 11.57 20.06 4.23
N GLU A 30 12.53 19.15 4.10
CA GLU A 30 13.92 19.43 3.71
C GLU A 30 14.06 19.56 2.18
N GLY A 31 13.37 20.53 1.60
CA GLY A 31 13.60 21.05 0.26
C GLY A 31 13.87 22.55 0.37
N PHE A 32 14.85 23.06 -0.39
CA PHE A 32 15.39 24.43 -0.34
C PHE A 32 14.40 25.55 -0.74
N GLU A 33 13.10 25.39 -0.52
CA GLU A 33 12.09 26.41 -0.81
C GLU A 33 11.86 27.31 0.40
N ILE A 34 12.55 28.45 0.41
CA ILE A 34 12.26 29.54 1.34
C ILE A 34 10.81 30.00 1.07
N GLY A 35 9.89 29.66 1.97
CA GLY A 35 8.46 30.01 1.88
C GLY A 35 7.52 28.90 1.39
N GLY A 36 7.95 27.63 1.40
CA GLY A 36 7.10 26.48 1.08
C GLY A 36 5.95 26.22 2.08
N VAL A 37 5.05 25.29 1.74
CA VAL A 37 3.89 24.91 2.57
C VAL A 37 4.34 24.08 3.79
N ASP A 38 3.79 24.36 4.97
CA ASP A 38 4.18 23.71 6.24
C ASP A 38 4.01 22.17 6.26
N ASN A 39 3.14 21.61 5.41
CA ASN A 39 2.87 20.18 5.31
C ASN A 39 2.82 19.75 3.82
N PRO A 40 3.98 19.57 3.17
CA PRO A 40 4.03 19.24 1.76
C PRO A 40 3.64 17.78 1.50
N VAL A 41 3.14 17.51 0.31
CA VAL A 41 2.95 16.16 -0.22
C VAL A 41 4.28 15.63 -0.76
N MET A 42 4.53 14.33 -0.60
CA MET A 42 5.69 13.68 -1.19
C MET A 42 5.63 13.67 -2.72
N ARG A 43 6.72 14.10 -3.36
CA ARG A 43 6.83 14.27 -4.82
C ARG A 43 8.03 13.53 -5.38
N ASP A 44 7.91 13.10 -6.64
CA ASP A 44 9.03 12.57 -7.41
C ASP A 44 9.96 13.73 -7.80
N PRO A 45 11.25 13.72 -7.40
CA PRO A 45 12.18 14.81 -7.69
C PRO A 45 12.44 15.04 -9.18
N LEU A 46 12.11 14.07 -10.05
CA LEU A 46 12.32 14.21 -11.50
C LEU A 46 11.15 14.89 -12.21
N THR A 47 9.92 14.68 -11.73
CA THR A 47 8.69 15.11 -12.41
C THR A 47 7.87 16.12 -11.61
N ASP A 48 8.23 16.34 -10.35
CA ASP A 48 7.46 17.09 -9.34
C ASP A 48 6.06 16.52 -9.05
N GLN A 49 5.69 15.40 -9.67
CA GLN A 49 4.39 14.79 -9.47
C GLN A 49 4.30 14.14 -8.09
N PRO A 50 3.14 14.23 -7.41
CA PRO A 50 2.92 13.46 -6.19
C PRO A 50 2.94 11.97 -6.52
N TYR A 51 3.38 11.14 -5.57
CA TYR A 51 3.29 9.69 -5.67
C TYR A 51 2.98 9.07 -4.32
N ILE A 52 2.55 7.81 -4.32
CA ILE A 52 2.33 7.01 -3.12
C ILE A 52 3.55 6.10 -2.94
N PRO A 53 4.38 6.29 -1.90
CA PRO A 53 5.50 5.41 -1.65
C PRO A 53 5.03 3.99 -1.37
N GLY A 54 5.76 3.01 -1.90
CA GLY A 54 5.52 1.59 -1.66
C GLY A 54 5.62 1.26 -0.18
N SER A 55 6.49 1.96 0.57
CA SER A 55 6.61 1.84 2.03
C SER A 55 5.33 2.30 2.76
N SER A 56 4.72 3.42 2.35
CA SER A 56 3.48 3.94 2.94
C SER A 56 2.32 2.99 2.70
N LEU A 57 2.15 2.49 1.46
CA LEU A 57 1.11 1.52 1.13
C LEU A 57 1.36 0.17 1.84
N LYS A 58 2.60 -0.35 1.80
CA LYS A 58 2.99 -1.59 2.48
C LYS A 58 2.74 -1.51 3.99
N GLY A 59 3.16 -0.42 4.63
CA GLY A 59 3.00 -0.20 6.05
C GLY A 59 1.54 -0.14 6.46
N LYS A 60 0.69 0.56 5.69
CA LYS A 60 -0.74 0.63 5.97
C LYS A 60 -1.45 -0.72 5.81
N LEU A 61 -1.14 -1.48 4.75
CA LEU A 61 -1.69 -2.83 4.55
C LEU A 61 -1.25 -3.78 5.67
N ARG A 62 0.03 -3.72 6.07
CA ARG A 62 0.56 -4.50 7.20
C ARG A 62 -0.18 -4.18 8.49
N HIS A 63 -0.30 -2.90 8.82
CA HIS A 63 -1.01 -2.41 10.00
C HIS A 63 -2.44 -2.99 10.07
N LEU A 64 -3.20 -2.87 8.98
CA LEU A 64 -4.58 -3.38 8.93
C LEU A 64 -4.63 -4.91 9.12
N LEU A 65 -3.67 -5.65 8.54
CA LEU A 65 -3.59 -7.09 8.71
C LEU A 65 -3.22 -7.49 10.15
N GLU A 66 -2.29 -6.79 10.78
CA GLU A 66 -1.91 -7.04 12.18
C GLU A 66 -3.09 -6.78 13.13
N TRP A 67 -3.88 -5.74 12.89
CA TRP A 67 -5.15 -5.51 13.60
C TRP A 67 -6.15 -6.64 13.38
N LYS A 68 -6.36 -7.08 12.13
CA LYS A 68 -7.25 -8.21 11.80
C LYS A 68 -6.85 -9.49 12.54
N LEU A 69 -5.55 -9.73 12.69
CA LEU A 69 -4.99 -10.94 13.32
C LEU A 69 -4.86 -10.82 14.85
N GLY A 70 -5.16 -9.66 15.45
CA GLY A 70 -4.95 -9.40 16.87
C GLY A 70 -3.47 -9.45 17.28
N LYS A 71 -2.57 -8.98 16.41
CA LYS A 71 -1.11 -9.00 16.59
C LYS A 71 -0.52 -7.62 16.91
N ILE A 72 -1.25 -6.85 17.71
CA ILE A 72 -0.84 -5.51 18.17
C ILE A 72 -0.27 -5.64 19.58
N GLU A 73 1.05 -5.55 19.69
CA GLU A 73 1.79 -5.77 20.94
C GLU A 73 2.94 -4.75 21.05
N LEU A 74 3.39 -4.48 22.28
CA LEU A 74 4.57 -3.65 22.50
C LEU A 74 5.81 -4.36 21.97
N HIS A 75 6.60 -3.67 21.15
CA HIS A 75 7.76 -4.28 20.53
C HIS A 75 8.90 -4.44 21.56
N PRO A 76 9.49 -5.64 21.71
CA PRO A 76 10.46 -5.91 22.79
C PRO A 76 11.73 -5.03 22.70
N ASN A 77 12.13 -4.67 21.48
CA ASN A 77 13.34 -3.87 21.23
C ASN A 77 13.09 -2.36 21.08
N HIS A 78 11.84 -1.89 21.21
CA HIS A 78 11.52 -0.47 21.10
C HIS A 78 10.68 -0.07 22.31
N GLU A 79 11.29 0.68 23.23
CA GLU A 79 10.58 1.17 24.41
C GLU A 79 9.33 1.96 23.99
N GLU A 80 8.18 1.56 24.55
CA GLU A 80 6.90 2.27 24.46
C GLU A 80 6.28 2.42 23.07
N THR A 81 6.65 1.59 22.08
CA THR A 81 6.02 1.63 20.75
C THR A 81 5.32 0.32 20.37
N TYR A 82 4.12 0.46 19.80
CA TYR A 82 3.42 -0.62 19.11
C TYR A 82 4.00 -0.76 17.69
N GLY A 83 5.20 -1.33 17.63
CA GLY A 83 5.92 -1.56 16.39
C GLY A 83 5.35 -2.73 15.57
N PRO A 84 5.88 -2.97 14.36
CA PRO A 84 5.43 -4.06 13.53
C PRO A 84 5.69 -5.42 14.19
N HIS A 85 4.84 -6.42 13.97
CA HIS A 85 4.92 -7.70 14.68
C HIS A 85 6.16 -8.55 14.27
N TRP A 86 6.66 -9.38 15.19
CA TRP A 86 7.96 -10.05 15.05
C TRP A 86 7.96 -11.58 15.21
N CYS A 87 6.83 -12.28 15.40
CA CYS A 87 6.86 -13.73 15.70
C CYS A 87 7.44 -14.65 14.60
N GLY A 88 7.51 -14.17 13.36
CA GLY A 88 8.01 -14.93 12.21
C GLY A 88 7.06 -16.01 11.64
N GLU A 89 5.89 -16.26 12.23
CA GLU A 89 4.95 -17.30 11.75
C GLU A 89 3.62 -16.76 11.23
N CYS A 90 3.12 -15.66 11.80
CA CYS A 90 1.79 -15.17 11.43
C CYS A 90 1.78 -14.67 9.97
N PRO A 91 0.62 -14.66 9.30
CA PRO A 91 0.51 -14.18 7.93
C PRO A 91 1.14 -12.80 7.71
N ALA A 92 1.00 -11.87 8.67
CA ALA A 92 1.64 -10.55 8.57
C ALA A 92 3.17 -10.63 8.52
N CYS A 93 3.82 -11.42 9.40
CA CYS A 93 5.26 -11.58 9.38
C CYS A 93 5.75 -12.28 8.11
N VAL A 94 5.01 -13.27 7.60
CA VAL A 94 5.39 -14.01 6.38
C VAL A 94 5.22 -13.14 5.13
N ILE A 95 4.11 -12.40 5.03
CA ILE A 95 3.82 -11.53 3.88
C ILE A 95 4.74 -10.32 3.86
N PHE A 96 4.87 -9.60 4.99
CA PHE A 96 5.52 -8.29 5.03
C PHE A 96 6.97 -8.31 5.56
N GLY A 97 7.39 -9.40 6.20
CA GLY A 97 8.68 -9.57 6.88
C GLY A 97 8.56 -9.28 8.39
N PRO A 98 9.13 -10.12 9.28
CA PRO A 98 9.12 -9.87 10.72
C PRO A 98 10.00 -8.67 11.08
N ALA A 99 9.60 -7.88 12.07
CA ALA A 99 10.45 -6.82 12.64
C ALA A 99 11.39 -7.41 13.69
N SER A 100 12.36 -8.23 13.26
CA SER A 100 13.37 -8.76 14.16
C SER A 100 14.66 -9.07 13.40
N ASP A 101 15.78 -8.77 14.04
CA ASP A 101 17.12 -9.13 13.57
C ASP A 101 17.54 -10.53 14.05
N GLU A 102 16.74 -11.18 14.91
CA GLU A 102 17.02 -12.53 15.38
C GLU A 102 16.95 -13.53 14.23
N ARG A 103 18.09 -14.18 13.97
CA ARG A 103 18.23 -15.15 12.88
C ARG A 103 17.15 -16.24 12.90
N GLN A 104 16.83 -16.78 14.07
CA GLN A 104 15.83 -17.85 14.21
C GLN A 104 14.44 -17.39 13.75
N ILE A 105 14.03 -16.16 14.10
CA ILE A 105 12.76 -15.57 13.68
C ILE A 105 12.73 -15.35 12.16
N ARG A 106 13.82 -14.83 11.60
CA ARG A 106 13.91 -14.57 10.15
C ARG A 106 13.95 -15.86 9.33
N GLU A 107 14.65 -16.89 9.79
CA GLU A 107 14.68 -18.22 9.15
C GLU A 107 13.31 -18.91 9.22
N LYS A 108 12.59 -18.74 10.33
CA LYS A 108 11.22 -19.25 10.52
C LYS A 108 10.23 -18.63 9.53
N ALA A 109 10.25 -17.30 9.41
CA ALA A 109 9.46 -16.59 8.41
C ALA A 109 9.87 -16.97 6.99
N GLY A 110 11.17 -17.05 6.74
CA GLY A 110 11.76 -17.11 5.41
C GLY A 110 11.75 -15.73 4.72
N PRO A 111 12.07 -15.68 3.42
CA PRO A 111 12.05 -14.46 2.63
C PRO A 111 10.69 -13.77 2.66
N THR A 112 10.66 -12.45 2.67
CA THR A 112 9.43 -11.66 2.56
C THR A 112 8.70 -11.99 1.26
N ARG A 113 7.38 -12.26 1.32
CA ARG A 113 6.59 -12.59 0.12
C ARG A 113 6.19 -11.36 -0.67
N LEU A 114 5.96 -10.21 -0.01
CA LEU A 114 5.42 -9.02 -0.65
C LEU A 114 6.46 -7.92 -0.88
N THR A 115 6.62 -7.56 -2.15
CA THR A 115 7.24 -6.31 -2.59
C THR A 115 6.14 -5.36 -3.09
N VAL A 116 6.17 -4.11 -2.62
CA VAL A 116 5.23 -3.05 -3.02
C VAL A 116 6.03 -1.98 -3.76
N ARG A 117 5.66 -1.69 -5.01
CA ARG A 117 6.26 -0.60 -5.78
C ARG A 117 5.61 0.71 -5.43
N ASP A 118 6.35 1.80 -5.62
CA ASP A 118 5.80 3.15 -5.60
C ASP A 118 4.69 3.26 -6.65
N ALA A 119 3.60 3.92 -6.28
CA ALA A 119 2.48 4.16 -7.18
C ALA A 119 2.51 5.60 -7.66
N PHE A 120 2.81 5.77 -8.95
CA PHE A 120 2.89 7.07 -9.60
C PHE A 120 1.52 7.47 -10.13
N LEU A 121 1.35 8.79 -10.30
CA LEU A 121 0.17 9.36 -10.92
C LEU A 121 -0.01 8.79 -12.34
N THR A 122 -1.24 8.45 -12.70
CA THR A 122 -1.56 8.04 -14.08
C THR A 122 -1.44 9.24 -15.02
N GLU A 123 -1.10 9.01 -16.28
CA GLU A 123 -1.00 10.08 -17.28
C GLU A 123 -2.32 10.85 -17.41
N GLU A 124 -3.44 10.13 -17.40
CA GLU A 124 -4.78 10.71 -17.45
C GLU A 124 -5.03 11.63 -16.24
N SER A 125 -4.65 11.18 -15.04
CA SER A 125 -4.81 11.98 -13.82
C SER A 125 -3.85 13.17 -13.78
N ALA A 126 -2.62 13.05 -14.30
CA ALA A 126 -1.67 14.14 -14.39
C ALA A 126 -2.16 15.25 -15.33
N ASN A 127 -2.73 14.86 -16.48
CA ASN A 127 -3.32 15.80 -17.42
C ASN A 127 -4.59 16.46 -16.84
N MET A 128 -5.45 15.67 -16.19
CA MET A 128 -6.63 16.19 -15.51
C MET A 128 -6.25 17.24 -14.47
N LEU A 129 -5.31 16.93 -13.57
CA LEU A 129 -4.94 17.87 -12.50
C LEU A 129 -4.37 19.18 -13.06
N GLN A 130 -3.50 19.11 -14.06
CA GLN A 130 -2.94 20.32 -14.68
C GLN A 130 -4.00 21.15 -15.42
N GLN A 131 -5.00 20.53 -16.04
CA GLN A 131 -6.09 21.25 -16.67
C GLN A 131 -6.92 22.07 -15.67
N TRP A 132 -7.08 21.55 -14.44
CA TRP A 132 -7.88 22.19 -13.40
C TRP A 132 -7.09 23.16 -12.52
N LEU A 133 -5.83 22.87 -12.24
CA LEU A 133 -4.98 23.64 -11.30
C LEU A 133 -4.00 24.57 -12.00
N GLY A 134 -3.67 24.32 -13.27
CA GLY A 134 -2.62 25.01 -14.01
C GLY A 134 -1.46 24.10 -14.40
N GLU A 135 -0.69 24.51 -15.41
CA GLU A 135 0.48 23.78 -15.89
C GLU A 135 1.50 23.56 -14.75
N GLY A 136 1.99 22.32 -14.60
CA GLY A 136 2.92 21.94 -13.53
C GLY A 136 2.30 21.81 -12.14
N MET A 137 0.98 22.03 -11.97
CA MET A 137 0.31 21.95 -10.67
C MET A 137 -0.46 20.64 -10.50
N PHE A 138 -0.20 19.93 -9.40
CA PHE A 138 -0.79 18.61 -9.11
C PHE A 138 -1.49 18.52 -7.74
N THR A 139 -1.36 19.55 -6.92
CA THR A 139 -1.82 19.58 -5.53
C THR A 139 -2.62 20.85 -5.23
N GLU A 140 -3.45 20.79 -4.20
CA GLU A 140 -4.16 21.93 -3.66
C GLU A 140 -3.79 22.16 -2.19
N VAL A 141 -3.92 23.39 -1.72
CA VAL A 141 -3.80 23.72 -0.30
C VAL A 141 -5.19 23.80 0.33
N LYS A 142 -5.47 22.90 1.27
CA LYS A 142 -6.67 22.96 2.11
C LYS A 142 -6.31 23.48 3.49
N THR A 143 -7.01 24.50 3.94
CA THR A 143 -6.88 25.02 5.30
C THR A 143 -7.85 24.33 6.25
N GLU A 144 -7.34 23.72 7.31
CA GLU A 144 -8.15 23.19 8.41
C GLU A 144 -8.12 24.12 9.62
N ASN A 145 -9.21 24.20 10.39
CA ASN A 145 -9.25 25.05 11.58
C ASN A 145 -9.30 24.22 12.86
N ALA A 146 -8.37 24.48 13.78
CA ALA A 146 -8.52 24.08 15.17
C ALA A 146 -9.28 25.19 15.92
N LEU A 147 -10.43 24.86 16.51
CA LEU A 147 -11.23 25.82 17.27
C LEU A 147 -10.84 25.79 18.75
N ASP A 148 -10.56 26.96 19.30
CA ASP A 148 -10.48 27.15 20.74
C ASP A 148 -11.84 26.84 21.39
N ARG A 149 -11.84 26.05 22.47
CA ARG A 149 -13.08 25.52 23.04
C ARG A 149 -13.84 26.52 23.93
N VAL A 150 -13.22 27.65 24.27
CA VAL A 150 -13.83 28.69 25.12
C VAL A 150 -14.20 29.91 24.29
N THR A 151 -13.27 30.39 23.47
CA THR A 151 -13.41 31.61 22.66
C THR A 151 -13.98 31.35 21.27
N SER A 152 -14.04 30.08 20.83
CA SER A 152 -14.39 29.69 19.45
C SER A 152 -13.48 30.28 18.37
N ALA A 153 -12.30 30.81 18.75
CA ALA A 153 -11.33 31.35 17.80
C ALA A 153 -10.77 30.22 16.91
N ALA A 154 -10.71 30.48 15.60
CA ALA A 154 -10.13 29.56 14.64
C ALA A 154 -8.61 29.73 14.56
N ASN A 155 -7.88 28.62 14.60
CA ASN A 155 -6.45 28.54 14.35
C ASN A 155 -6.22 27.76 13.03
N PRO A 156 -6.06 28.46 11.89
CA PRO A 156 -5.91 27.86 10.57
C PRO A 156 -4.60 27.09 10.43
N ARG A 157 -4.66 25.94 9.77
CA ARG A 157 -3.53 25.05 9.49
C ARG A 157 -3.60 24.64 8.02
N PRO A 158 -2.77 25.25 7.15
CA PRO A 158 -2.71 24.87 5.75
C PRO A 158 -2.10 23.46 5.62
N MET A 159 -2.66 22.67 4.71
CA MET A 159 -2.20 21.34 4.38
C MET A 159 -2.25 21.17 2.88
N GLU A 160 -1.11 20.82 2.29
CA GLU A 160 -1.07 20.42 0.89
C GLU A 160 -1.66 19.01 0.74
N ARG A 161 -2.44 18.77 -0.30
CA ARG A 161 -2.96 17.45 -0.62
C ARG A 161 -3.15 17.29 -2.11
N VAL A 162 -3.16 16.04 -2.56
CA VAL A 162 -3.61 15.67 -3.89
C VAL A 162 -5.15 15.80 -3.92
N PRO A 163 -5.75 16.47 -4.92
CA PRO A 163 -7.20 16.57 -5.02
C PRO A 163 -7.90 15.22 -5.12
N ALA A 164 -9.16 15.19 -4.71
CA ALA A 164 -10.03 14.04 -4.94
C ALA A 164 -10.20 13.78 -6.45
N GLY A 165 -10.40 12.53 -6.81
CA GLY A 165 -10.48 12.06 -8.20
C GLY A 165 -9.14 11.62 -8.79
N ALA A 166 -8.01 11.98 -8.17
CA ALA A 166 -6.69 11.58 -8.66
C ALA A 166 -6.50 10.05 -8.63
N GLU A 167 -5.73 9.54 -9.59
CA GLU A 167 -5.52 8.10 -9.79
C GLU A 167 -4.03 7.74 -9.89
N PHE A 168 -3.61 6.77 -9.06
CA PHE A 168 -2.23 6.28 -8.98
C PHE A 168 -2.12 4.80 -9.37
N GLY A 169 -1.21 4.46 -10.29
CA GLY A 169 -0.99 3.08 -10.72
C GLY A 169 -0.13 2.30 -9.73
N PHE A 170 -0.68 1.29 -9.06
CA PHE A 170 0.05 0.47 -8.09
C PHE A 170 0.48 -0.87 -8.66
N THR A 171 1.59 -1.41 -8.13
CA THR A 171 2.04 -2.79 -8.43
C THR A 171 2.50 -3.49 -7.15
N LEU A 172 1.88 -4.62 -6.87
CA LEU A 172 2.25 -5.56 -5.82
C LEU A 172 2.87 -6.81 -6.46
N ILE A 173 3.98 -7.25 -5.89
CA ILE A 173 4.71 -8.45 -6.30
C ILE A 173 4.65 -9.42 -5.13
N PHE A 174 4.05 -10.59 -5.37
CA PHE A 174 3.96 -11.66 -4.37
C PHE A 174 4.80 -12.86 -4.80
N ASP A 175 5.94 -13.06 -4.17
CA ASP A 175 6.86 -14.17 -4.41
C ASP A 175 6.38 -15.46 -3.72
N VAL A 176 6.49 -16.59 -4.41
CA VAL A 176 6.06 -17.90 -3.91
C VAL A 176 7.29 -18.79 -3.70
N TYR A 177 7.49 -19.22 -2.46
CA TYR A 177 8.56 -20.12 -2.06
C TYR A 177 8.06 -21.48 -1.56
N ARG A 178 6.84 -21.50 -0.99
CA ARG A 178 6.18 -22.70 -0.45
C ARG A 178 4.84 -22.93 -1.16
N ASP A 179 4.38 -24.18 -1.22
CA ASP A 179 3.11 -24.52 -1.92
C ASP A 179 1.90 -23.89 -1.25
N GLU A 180 2.01 -23.58 0.04
CA GLU A 180 0.98 -22.93 0.85
C GLU A 180 0.99 -21.40 0.77
N ASP A 181 2.05 -20.78 0.23
CA ASP A 181 2.16 -19.32 0.16
C ASP A 181 0.98 -18.66 -0.60
N PRO A 182 0.43 -19.23 -1.71
CA PRO A 182 -0.72 -18.63 -2.40
C PRO A 182 -1.96 -18.44 -1.52
N LYS A 183 -2.11 -19.22 -0.42
CA LYS A 183 -3.22 -19.05 0.52
C LYS A 183 -3.18 -17.71 1.24
N LEU A 184 -1.99 -17.16 1.43
CA LEU A 184 -1.75 -15.86 2.08
C LEU A 184 -2.26 -14.68 1.23
N LEU A 185 -2.54 -14.88 -0.06
CA LEU A 185 -3.15 -13.85 -0.90
C LEU A 185 -4.54 -13.45 -0.38
N LYS A 186 -5.29 -14.37 0.23
CA LYS A 186 -6.56 -14.04 0.88
C LYS A 186 -6.38 -13.02 2.00
N GLU A 187 -5.30 -13.14 2.76
CA GLU A 187 -4.95 -12.21 3.84
C GLU A 187 -4.52 -10.84 3.27
N LEU A 188 -3.73 -10.83 2.20
CA LEU A 188 -3.37 -9.61 1.49
C LEU A 188 -4.61 -8.88 0.94
N PHE A 189 -5.50 -9.58 0.22
CA PHE A 189 -6.73 -9.00 -0.31
C PHE A 189 -7.68 -8.54 0.80
N SER A 190 -7.71 -9.23 1.94
CA SER A 190 -8.48 -8.77 3.11
C SER A 190 -7.95 -7.41 3.61
N ALA A 191 -6.63 -7.26 3.72
CA ALA A 191 -6.03 -5.99 4.13
C ALA A 191 -6.30 -4.87 3.11
N MET A 192 -6.27 -5.19 1.81
CA MET A 192 -6.64 -4.27 0.74
C MET A 192 -8.12 -3.87 0.80
N ALA A 193 -9.02 -4.81 1.14
CA ALA A 193 -10.44 -4.49 1.33
C ALA A 193 -10.68 -3.61 2.57
N MET A 194 -9.96 -3.87 3.66
CA MET A 194 -9.99 -3.02 4.86
C MET A 194 -9.45 -1.61 4.58
N LEU A 195 -8.53 -1.46 3.62
CA LEU A 195 -7.99 -0.16 3.25
C LEU A 195 -9.06 0.76 2.65
N GLU A 196 -9.99 0.24 1.85
CA GLU A 196 -11.09 1.05 1.28
C GLU A 196 -12.02 1.64 2.35
N ASP A 197 -12.17 0.96 3.48
CA ASP A 197 -12.97 1.42 4.64
C ASP A 197 -12.11 2.14 5.70
N SER A 198 -10.84 2.40 5.39
CA SER A 198 -9.87 3.13 6.21
C SER A 198 -9.33 4.34 5.43
N ALA A 199 -8.45 5.13 6.05
CA ALA A 199 -7.67 6.15 5.36
C ALA A 199 -6.25 5.67 5.01
N LEU A 200 -5.75 6.11 3.86
CA LEU A 200 -4.34 6.06 3.43
C LEU A 200 -3.69 7.43 3.68
N GLY A 201 -2.46 7.45 4.20
CA GLY A 201 -1.74 8.68 4.48
C GLY A 201 -2.18 9.38 5.78
N GLY A 202 -1.99 10.69 5.83
CA GLY A 202 -2.24 11.53 7.00
C GLY A 202 -3.68 12.03 7.10
N SER A 203 -4.06 12.49 8.30
CA SER A 203 -5.32 13.21 8.56
C SER A 203 -6.61 12.46 8.20
N GLY A 204 -6.59 11.13 8.21
CA GLY A 204 -7.73 10.28 7.87
C GLY A 204 -9.02 10.58 8.66
N SER A 205 -8.90 10.81 9.96
CA SER A 205 -10.04 11.17 10.83
C SER A 205 -10.68 12.52 10.50
N ARG A 206 -10.05 13.32 9.62
CA ARG A 206 -10.51 14.63 9.16
C ARG A 206 -10.96 14.63 7.70
N GLY A 207 -11.20 13.44 7.13
CA GLY A 207 -11.77 13.27 5.79
C GLY A 207 -10.73 13.34 4.67
N HIS A 208 -9.50 12.90 4.93
CA HIS A 208 -8.49 12.68 3.89
C HIS A 208 -8.23 11.19 3.69
N GLY A 209 -7.69 10.84 2.52
CA GLY A 209 -7.12 9.51 2.30
C GLY A 209 -8.14 8.37 2.15
N GLN A 210 -9.43 8.65 2.00
CA GLN A 210 -10.36 7.64 1.51
C GLN A 210 -9.99 7.27 0.07
N VAL A 211 -9.73 5.98 -0.16
CA VAL A 211 -9.28 5.46 -1.45
C VAL A 211 -10.12 4.26 -1.88
N GLU A 212 -10.11 4.01 -3.19
CA GLU A 212 -10.78 2.89 -3.82
C GLU A 212 -9.79 2.15 -4.72
N LEU A 213 -9.77 0.82 -4.67
CA LEU A 213 -8.89 0.01 -5.50
C LEU A 213 -9.63 -0.45 -6.75
N ARG A 214 -9.23 0.07 -7.91
CA ARG A 214 -9.88 -0.15 -9.20
C ARG A 214 -9.00 -0.93 -10.16
N ASN A 215 -9.65 -1.52 -11.16
CA ASN A 215 -8.99 -2.15 -12.32
C ASN A 215 -7.94 -3.19 -11.93
N ILE A 216 -8.22 -4.00 -10.89
CA ILE A 216 -7.28 -4.98 -10.37
C ILE A 216 -7.08 -6.10 -11.40
N ARG A 217 -5.82 -6.36 -11.72
CA ARG A 217 -5.36 -7.42 -12.62
C ARG A 217 -4.29 -8.23 -11.92
N ALA A 218 -4.26 -9.52 -12.18
CA ALA A 218 -3.22 -10.38 -11.65
C ALA A 218 -2.75 -11.38 -12.70
N GLU A 219 -1.46 -11.69 -12.68
CA GLU A 219 -0.85 -12.72 -13.49
C GLU A 219 0.18 -13.52 -12.69
N TRP A 220 0.33 -14.78 -13.05
CA TRP A 220 1.35 -15.68 -12.54
C TRP A 220 2.54 -15.74 -13.50
N ARG A 221 3.74 -15.50 -12.97
CA ARG A 221 5.02 -15.72 -13.66
C ARG A 221 5.75 -16.86 -12.96
N SER A 222 5.75 -18.04 -13.58
CA SER A 222 6.46 -19.23 -13.10
C SER A 222 7.96 -19.02 -13.06
N LEU A 223 8.71 -19.93 -12.42
CA LEU A 223 10.16 -19.98 -12.59
C LEU A 223 10.55 -20.12 -14.07
N GLY A 224 9.79 -20.90 -14.85
CA GLY A 224 9.97 -21.05 -16.29
C GLY A 224 9.91 -19.72 -17.05
N TYR A 225 9.00 -18.80 -16.67
CA TYR A 225 8.94 -17.47 -17.30
C TYR A 225 10.31 -16.78 -17.34
N TYR A 226 11.14 -16.99 -16.32
CA TYR A 226 12.47 -16.40 -16.21
C TYR A 226 13.59 -17.23 -16.83
N THR A 227 13.41 -18.54 -17.01
CA THR A 227 14.49 -19.46 -17.41
C THR A 227 14.33 -20.07 -18.79
N ASN A 228 13.09 -20.25 -19.26
CA ASN A 228 12.77 -20.93 -20.51
C ASN A 228 11.78 -20.14 -21.41
N GLY A 229 11.37 -18.94 -21.00
CA GLY A 229 10.48 -18.07 -21.77
C GLY A 229 9.01 -18.48 -21.76
N GLU A 230 8.58 -19.27 -20.76
CA GLU A 230 7.16 -19.50 -20.50
C GLU A 230 6.38 -18.18 -20.41
N LYS A 231 5.14 -18.18 -20.91
CA LYS A 231 4.29 -16.99 -20.91
C LYS A 231 3.62 -16.79 -19.54
N PRO A 232 3.37 -15.54 -19.12
CA PRO A 232 2.61 -15.28 -17.90
C PRO A 232 1.18 -15.81 -18.04
N LYS A 233 0.63 -16.37 -16.97
CA LYS A 233 -0.74 -16.90 -16.93
C LYS A 233 -1.65 -15.88 -16.23
N PRO A 234 -2.68 -15.31 -16.89
CA PRO A 234 -3.60 -14.38 -16.24
C PRO A 234 -4.43 -15.08 -15.16
N ILE A 235 -4.71 -14.38 -14.07
CA ILE A 235 -5.57 -14.86 -12.98
C ILE A 235 -6.95 -14.24 -13.13
N ASN A 236 -7.88 -15.00 -13.71
CA ASN A 236 -9.24 -14.52 -13.97
C ASN A 236 -10.05 -14.27 -12.69
N ALA A 237 -9.62 -14.81 -11.55
CA ALA A 237 -10.31 -14.64 -10.27
C ALA A 237 -10.45 -13.18 -9.83
N VAL A 238 -9.60 -12.27 -10.32
CA VAL A 238 -9.67 -10.82 -10.01
C VAL A 238 -10.30 -9.98 -11.12
N GLN A 239 -10.54 -10.56 -12.30
CA GLN A 239 -10.97 -9.80 -13.48
C GLN A 239 -12.36 -9.20 -13.28
N ASN A 240 -12.50 -7.90 -13.54
CA ASN A 240 -13.76 -7.14 -13.41
C ASN A 240 -14.42 -7.24 -12.03
N LYS A 241 -13.62 -7.49 -10.98
CA LYS A 241 -14.12 -7.57 -9.60
C LYS A 241 -13.55 -6.46 -8.74
N ARG A 242 -14.38 -6.02 -7.80
CA ARG A 242 -13.99 -5.16 -6.67
C ARG A 242 -13.22 -5.97 -5.64
N ILE A 243 -12.39 -5.31 -4.85
CA ILE A 243 -11.55 -5.99 -3.85
C ILE A 243 -12.38 -6.83 -2.86
N LYS A 244 -13.55 -6.34 -2.43
CA LYS A 244 -14.47 -7.06 -1.54
C LYS A 244 -15.04 -8.34 -2.20
N GLU A 245 -15.28 -8.32 -3.50
CA GLU A 245 -15.73 -9.48 -4.28
C GLU A 245 -14.60 -10.49 -4.51
N ILE A 246 -13.36 -10.02 -4.66
CA ILE A 246 -12.17 -10.89 -4.73
C ILE A 246 -12.01 -11.66 -3.42
N VAL A 247 -12.18 -10.98 -2.27
CA VAL A 247 -12.07 -11.61 -0.95
C VAL A 247 -13.18 -12.63 -0.70
N SER A 248 -14.44 -12.27 -0.96
CA SER A 248 -15.59 -13.16 -0.73
C SER A 248 -15.61 -14.36 -1.68
N GLY A 249 -15.18 -14.16 -2.93
CA GLY A 249 -15.07 -15.20 -3.95
C GLY A 249 -13.74 -15.95 -3.96
N PHE A 250 -12.86 -15.75 -2.97
CA PHE A 250 -11.51 -16.33 -2.99
C PHE A 250 -11.55 -17.86 -2.89
N GLN A 251 -11.08 -18.54 -3.93
CA GLN A 251 -10.86 -19.99 -3.95
C GLN A 251 -9.37 -20.29 -4.14
N GLU A 252 -8.78 -21.12 -3.27
CA GLU A 252 -7.36 -21.47 -3.37
C GLU A 252 -7.01 -22.07 -4.75
N SER A 253 -7.94 -22.81 -5.38
CA SER A 253 -7.76 -23.41 -6.70
C SER A 253 -7.40 -22.41 -7.79
N ASP A 254 -7.90 -21.19 -7.69
CA ASP A 254 -7.69 -20.16 -8.71
C ASP A 254 -6.28 -19.55 -8.64
N TRP A 255 -5.58 -19.81 -7.53
CA TRP A 255 -4.24 -19.35 -7.23
C TRP A 255 -3.26 -20.52 -7.11
N LYS A 256 -3.68 -21.74 -7.47
CA LYS A 256 -2.78 -22.89 -7.54
C LYS A 256 -1.88 -22.75 -8.76
N VAL A 257 -0.60 -22.86 -8.49
CA VAL A 257 0.46 -22.84 -9.48
C VAL A 257 0.65 -24.27 -9.99
N GLN A 258 0.37 -24.51 -11.27
CA GLN A 258 0.84 -25.67 -12.03
C GLN A 258 1.93 -25.24 -13.00
#